data_AF-A0A350AKB4-F1
#
_entry.id   AF-A0A350AKB4-F1
#
_cell.length_a   1.000
_cell.length_b   1.000
_cell.length_c   1.000
_cell.angle_alpha   90.00
_cell.angle_beta   90.00
_cell.angle_gamma   90.00
#
_symmetry.space_group_name_H-M   'P 1'
#
loop_
_entity.id
_entity.type
_entity.pdbx_description
1 polymer ?
#
loop_
_entity_poly.entity_id
_entity_poly.type
_entity_poly.pdbx_seq_one_letter_code
_entity_poly.pdbx_strand_id
1 'polypeptide(L)'
;MIRRVVGYGRYSSHAALEALNGVYDDLRLYMNFFQPVMKIVSKTRHGARVHKTCDTAQTPYQRLPKYNTLSENKRTELMDLYYSLNPATLLDRINNNLEKLWQLEDIANGRKPFKIHKIQAT
;
A
#
# COMPACT_ATOMS: atom_id res chain seq x y z
N MET A 1 4.71 5.25 -1.00
CA MET A 1 3.47 4.66 -0.44
C MET A 1 3.69 4.27 1.01
N ILE A 2 4.70 3.46 1.32
CA ILE A 2 5.00 2.99 2.68
C ILE A 2 5.15 4.13 3.70
N ARG A 3 5.90 5.20 3.40
CA ARG A 3 6.06 6.36 4.31
C ARG A 3 4.77 7.09 4.67
N ARG A 4 3.74 7.03 3.82
CA ARG A 4 2.42 7.59 4.16
C ARG A 4 1.68 6.73 5.19
N VAL A 5 1.98 5.43 5.21
CA VAL A 5 1.35 4.45 6.09
C VAL A 5 2.12 4.35 7.42
N VAL A 6 3.44 4.18 7.37
CA VAL A 6 4.29 3.98 8.57
C VAL A 6 4.73 5.29 9.24
N GLY A 7 4.64 6.42 8.53
CA GLY A 7 5.14 7.71 8.98
C GLY A 7 6.63 7.93 8.68
N TYR A 8 7.24 8.85 9.43
CA TYR A 8 8.65 9.28 9.27
C TYR A 8 9.50 9.01 10.51
N GLY A 9 9.01 8.16 11.42
CA GLY A 9 9.75 7.78 12.61
C GLY A 9 11.05 7.04 12.27
N ARG A 10 12.01 7.12 13.20
CA ARG A 10 13.26 6.36 13.09
C ARG A 10 13.10 5.06 13.85
N TYR A 11 13.61 3.98 13.29
CA TYR A 11 13.57 2.65 13.89
C TYR A 11 14.95 2.02 13.74
N SER A 12 15.51 1.54 14.84
CA SER A 12 16.85 0.94 14.87
C SER A 12 16.89 -0.51 15.36
N SER A 13 15.77 -1.04 15.86
CA SER A 13 15.69 -2.38 16.44
C SER A 13 15.30 -3.47 15.43
N HIS A 14 15.73 -4.71 15.69
CA HIS A 14 15.31 -5.87 14.90
C HIS A 14 13.79 -6.10 14.97
N ALA A 15 13.19 -5.92 16.15
CA ALA A 15 11.75 -6.01 16.33
C ALA A 15 10.98 -5.02 15.44
N ALA A 16 11.52 -3.81 15.24
CA ALA A 16 10.90 -2.84 14.34
C ALA A 16 11.00 -3.27 12.87
N LEU A 17 12.11 -3.91 12.47
CA LEU A 17 12.24 -4.49 11.14
C LEU A 17 11.20 -5.59 10.90
N GLU A 18 11.00 -6.49 11.86
CA GLU A 18 9.97 -7.54 11.76
C GLU A 18 8.56 -6.97 11.65
N ALA A 19 8.21 -6.00 12.50
CA ALA A 19 6.92 -5.32 12.44
C ALA A 19 6.71 -4.63 11.08
N LEU A 20 7.74 -3.95 10.56
CA LEU A 20 7.70 -3.30 9.25
C LEU A 20 7.53 -4.30 8.09
N ASN A 21 8.21 -5.45 8.15
CA ASN A 21 8.03 -6.53 7.16
C ASN A 21 6.59 -7.05 7.18
N GLY A 22 6.02 -7.28 8.36
CA GLY A 22 4.62 -7.66 8.52
C GLY A 22 3.64 -6.63 7.94
N VAL A 23 3.91 -5.33 8.11
CA VAL A 23 3.13 -4.27 7.43
C VAL A 23 3.27 -4.41 5.91
N TYR A 24 4.49 -4.59 5.40
CA TYR A 24 4.76 -4.64 3.97
C TYR A 24 4.09 -5.82 3.27
N ASP A 25 4.14 -7.00 3.88
CA ASP A 25 3.61 -8.25 3.32
C ASP A 25 2.11 -8.21 3.10
N ASP A 26 1.35 -7.63 4.04
CA ASP A 26 -0.09 -7.48 3.89
C ASP A 26 -0.45 -6.23 3.07
N LEU A 27 0.28 -5.12 3.22
CA LEU A 27 0.01 -3.88 2.49
C LEU A 27 0.18 -4.06 0.98
N ARG A 28 1.19 -4.81 0.52
CA ARG A 28 1.36 -5.09 -0.91
C ARG A 28 0.17 -5.86 -1.49
N LEU A 29 -0.40 -6.79 -0.73
CA LEU A 29 -1.57 -7.57 -1.17
C LEU A 29 -2.80 -6.68 -1.22
N TYR A 30 -3.03 -5.91 -0.15
CA TYR A 30 -4.13 -4.96 -0.09
C TYR A 30 -4.11 -3.98 -1.28
N MET A 31 -2.96 -3.34 -1.53
CA MET A 31 -2.85 -2.31 -2.56
C MET A 31 -2.89 -2.85 -3.98
N ASN A 32 -2.37 -4.06 -4.22
CA ASN A 32 -2.35 -4.63 -5.56
C ASN A 32 -3.69 -5.24 -5.96
N PHE A 33 -4.42 -5.82 -5.02
CA PHE A 33 -5.64 -6.57 -5.30
C PHE A 33 -6.92 -5.79 -5.01
N PHE A 34 -6.90 -4.87 -4.02
CA PHE A 34 -8.13 -4.27 -3.47
C PHE A 34 -8.17 -2.74 -3.49
N GLN A 35 -7.09 -2.03 -3.84
CA GLN A 35 -7.09 -0.57 -3.95
C GLN A 35 -7.14 -0.13 -5.42
N PRO A 36 -8.28 0.38 -5.93
CA PRO A 36 -8.35 0.97 -7.25
C PRO A 36 -7.51 2.25 -7.31
N VAL A 37 -6.70 2.37 -8.37
CA VAL A 37 -5.92 3.58 -8.62
C VAL A 37 -6.22 4.12 -10.01
N MET A 38 -6.31 5.45 -10.10
CA MET A 38 -6.33 6.18 -11.37
C MET A 38 -4.89 6.50 -11.77
N LYS A 39 -4.49 6.08 -12.97
CA LYS A 39 -3.23 6.46 -13.60
C LYS A 39 -3.45 7.69 -14.47
N ILE A 40 -2.46 8.58 -14.48
CA ILE A 40 -2.46 9.74 -15.36
C ILE A 40 -2.07 9.26 -16.76
N VAL A 41 -2.97 9.44 -17.73
CA VAL A 41 -2.75 9.03 -19.13
C VAL A 41 -2.11 10.15 -19.95
N SER A 42 -2.39 11.40 -19.62
CA SER A 42 -1.77 12.55 -20.28
C SER A 42 -1.64 13.73 -19.32
N LYS A 43 -0.66 14.59 -19.61
CA LYS A 43 -0.47 15.87 -18.93
C LYS A 43 -0.21 16.95 -19.96
N THR A 44 -1.00 18.02 -19.93
CA THR A 44 -0.80 19.20 -20.77
C THR A 44 -0.48 20.40 -19.88
N ARG A 45 0.46 21.24 -20.31
CA ARG A 45 0.88 22.43 -19.56
C ARG A 45 0.48 23.68 -20.34
N HIS A 46 -0.22 24.59 -19.67
CA HIS A 46 -0.55 25.91 -20.17
C HIS A 46 0.03 26.95 -19.21
N GLY A 47 1.22 27.47 -19.56
CA GLY A 47 2.00 28.35 -18.68
C GLY A 47 2.33 27.67 -17.34
N ALA A 48 1.88 28.25 -16.23
CA ALA A 48 2.07 27.71 -14.89
C ALA A 48 1.10 26.55 -14.53
N ARG A 49 0.01 26.36 -15.29
CA ARG A 49 -1.02 25.35 -14.99
C ARG A 49 -0.73 24.02 -15.69
N VAL A 50 -0.93 22.91 -14.97
CA VAL A 50 -0.82 21.55 -15.51
C VAL A 50 -2.17 20.87 -15.40
N HIS A 51 -2.78 20.55 -16.54
CA HIS A 51 -3.96 19.72 -16.63
C HIS A 51 -3.55 18.25 -16.74
N LYS A 52 -4.22 17.37 -16.00
CA LYS A 52 -3.94 15.93 -15.97
C LYS A 52 -5.23 15.20 -16.33
N THR A 53 -5.18 14.37 -17.37
CA THR A 53 -6.26 13.45 -17.68
C THR A 53 -5.92 12.10 -17.05
N CYS A 54 -6.84 11.57 -16.26
CA CYS A 54 -6.71 10.29 -15.57
C CYS A 54 -7.61 9.24 -16.24
N ASP A 55 -7.20 7.98 -16.18
CA ASP A 55 -8.04 6.85 -16.60
C ASP A 55 -9.06 6.44 -15.53
N THR A 56 -9.85 5.41 -15.87
CA THR A 56 -10.76 4.75 -14.92
C THR A 56 -9.98 4.07 -13.80
N ALA A 57 -10.48 4.20 -12.58
CA ALA A 57 -9.90 3.54 -11.41
C ALA A 57 -9.94 2.01 -11.59
N GLN A 58 -8.77 1.37 -11.47
CA GLN A 58 -8.61 -0.09 -11.53
C GLN A 58 -7.49 -0.50 -10.58
N THR A 59 -7.61 -1.66 -9.95
CA THR A 59 -6.52 -2.22 -9.13
C THR A 59 -5.35 -2.62 -10.02
N PRO A 60 -4.10 -2.61 -9.51
CA PRO A 60 -2.96 -3.13 -10.26
C PRO A 60 -3.20 -4.54 -10.82
N TYR A 61 -3.81 -5.44 -10.03
CA TYR A 61 -4.20 -6.78 -10.46
C TYR A 61 -5.17 -6.75 -11.66
N GLN A 62 -6.24 -5.95 -11.61
CA GLN A 62 -7.20 -5.81 -12.72
C GLN A 62 -6.60 -5.23 -14.00
N ARG A 63 -5.46 -4.53 -13.90
CA ARG A 63 -4.75 -3.99 -15.07
C ARG A 63 -3.87 -5.02 -15.74
N LEU A 64 -3.44 -6.08 -15.04
CA LEU A 64 -2.52 -7.09 -15.57
C LEU A 64 -2.99 -7.75 -16.87
N PRO A 65 -4.27 -8.13 -17.05
CA PRO A 65 -4.72 -8.74 -18.30
C PRO A 65 -4.55 -7.85 -19.54
N LYS A 66 -4.50 -6.51 -19.37
CA LYS A 66 -4.26 -5.57 -20.48
C LYS A 66 -2.83 -5.66 -21.02
N TYR A 67 -1.91 -6.25 -20.26
CA TYR A 67 -0.52 -6.45 -20.65
C TYR A 67 -0.34 -7.93 -20.97
N ASN A 68 0.01 -8.26 -22.22
CA ASN A 68 0.19 -9.66 -22.66
C ASN A 68 1.52 -10.27 -22.16
N THR A 69 1.88 -9.99 -20.92
CA THR A 69 3.20 -10.27 -20.33
C THR A 69 3.19 -11.42 -19.33
N LEU A 70 2.02 -11.99 -19.03
CA LEU A 70 1.86 -13.06 -18.04
C LEU A 70 1.55 -14.39 -18.73
N SER A 71 2.25 -15.44 -18.32
CA SER A 71 1.89 -16.83 -18.66
C SER A 71 0.58 -17.22 -17.99
N GLU A 72 -0.12 -18.20 -18.55
CA GLU A 72 -1.38 -18.68 -18.01
C GLU A 72 -1.23 -19.22 -16.59
N ASN A 73 -0.17 -19.98 -16.30
CA ASN A 73 0.14 -20.47 -14.95
C ASN A 73 0.23 -19.33 -13.93
N LYS A 74 0.82 -18.18 -14.30
CA LYS A 74 0.95 -17.04 -13.39
C LYS A 74 -0.38 -16.32 -13.17
N ARG A 75 -1.27 -16.32 -14.19
CA ARG A 75 -2.63 -15.78 -14.05
C ARG A 75 -3.44 -16.60 -13.05
N THR A 76 -3.39 -17.93 -13.17
CA THR A 76 -4.07 -18.85 -12.24
C THR A 76 -3.56 -18.66 -10.81
N GLU A 77 -2.23 -18.62 -10.60
CA GLU A 77 -1.64 -18.39 -9.27
C GLU A 77 -2.12 -17.07 -8.63
N LEU A 78 -2.19 -15.98 -9.41
CA LEU A 78 -2.68 -14.69 -8.91
C LEU A 78 -4.19 -14.68 -8.65
N MET A 79 -4.97 -15.46 -9.43
CA MET A 79 -6.40 -15.61 -9.23
C MET A 79 -6.69 -16.40 -7.96
N ASP A 80 -6.01 -17.52 -7.75
CA ASP A 80 -6.13 -18.33 -6.53
C ASP A 80 -5.72 -17.51 -5.30
N LEU A 81 -4.63 -16.76 -5.41
CA LEU A 81 -4.21 -15.82 -4.37
C LEU A 81 -5.32 -14.79 -4.10
N TYR A 82 -5.89 -14.15 -5.12
CA TYR A 82 -6.98 -13.19 -4.94
C TYR A 82 -8.17 -13.78 -4.16
N TYR A 83 -8.63 -14.98 -4.54
CA TYR A 83 -9.75 -15.65 -3.87
C TYR A 83 -9.43 -16.09 -2.44
N SER A 84 -8.17 -16.36 -2.11
CA SER A 84 -7.75 -16.69 -0.76
C SER A 84 -7.70 -15.48 0.21
N LEU A 85 -7.73 -14.25 -0.32
CA LEU A 85 -7.52 -13.04 0.47
C LEU A 85 -8.83 -12.44 0.97
N ASN A 86 -8.84 -12.01 2.23
CA ASN A 86 -9.90 -11.19 2.81
C ASN A 86 -9.36 -9.77 3.10
N PRO A 87 -9.91 -8.72 2.46
CA PRO A 87 -9.42 -7.35 2.62
C PRO A 87 -9.57 -6.82 4.05
N ALA A 88 -10.61 -7.21 4.80
CA ALA A 88 -10.79 -6.79 6.18
C ALA A 88 -9.68 -7.39 7.07
N THR A 89 -9.41 -8.69 6.91
CA THR A 89 -8.35 -9.39 7.65
C THR A 89 -6.96 -8.86 7.31
N LEU A 90 -6.72 -8.44 6.06
CA LEU A 90 -5.49 -7.74 5.68
C LEU A 90 -5.36 -6.40 6.42
N LEU A 91 -6.41 -5.58 6.42
CA LEU A 91 -6.41 -4.28 7.10
C LEU A 91 -6.19 -4.42 8.61
N ASP A 92 -6.81 -5.40 9.26
CA ASP A 92 -6.63 -5.65 10.69
C ASP A 92 -5.17 -6.00 11.00
N ARG A 93 -4.56 -6.90 10.23
CA ARG A 93 -3.15 -7.28 10.41
C ARG A 93 -2.20 -6.11 10.15
N ILE A 94 -2.47 -5.30 9.12
CA ILE A 94 -1.68 -4.09 8.84
C ILE A 94 -1.77 -3.13 10.01
N ASN A 95 -2.97 -2.82 10.50
CA ASN A 95 -3.16 -1.90 11.63
C ASN A 95 -2.47 -2.43 12.91
N ASN A 96 -2.59 -3.72 13.21
CA ASN A 96 -1.92 -4.34 14.37
C ASN A 96 -0.38 -4.26 14.26
N ASN A 97 0.19 -4.52 13.08
CA ASN A 97 1.63 -4.41 12.87
C ASN A 97 2.11 -2.95 12.88
N LEU A 98 1.29 -1.99 12.43
CA LEU A 98 1.59 -0.57 12.56
C LEU A 98 1.60 -0.12 14.02
N GLU A 99 0.63 -0.55 14.82
CA GLU A 99 0.59 -0.26 16.26
C GLU A 99 1.85 -0.78 16.95
N LYS A 100 2.25 -2.04 16.67
CA LYS A 100 3.52 -2.60 17.16
C LYS A 100 4.73 -1.79 16.71
N LEU A 101 4.80 -1.45 15.42
CA LEU A 101 5.92 -0.70 14.85
C LEU A 101 6.08 0.65 15.55
N TRP A 102 4.99 1.39 15.75
CA TRP A 102 5.05 2.72 16.37
C TRP A 102 5.51 2.69 17.83
N GLN A 103 5.28 1.60 18.56
CA GLN A 103 5.84 1.44 19.92
C GLN A 103 7.36 1.24 19.94
N LEU A 104 7.97 0.94 18.77
CA LEU A 104 9.39 0.66 18.62
C LEU A 104 10.16 1.84 17.99
N GLU A 105 9.53 3.01 17.85
CA GLU A 105 10.18 4.22 17.34
C GLU A 105 11.30 4.68 18.28
N ASP A 106 12.46 5.03 17.72
CA ASP A 106 13.57 5.60 18.45
C ASP A 106 13.13 6.95 19.06
N ILE A 107 13.04 7.04 20.39
CA ILE A 107 12.64 8.27 21.10
C ILE A 107 13.79 9.28 21.03
N ALA A 108 13.90 10.00 19.91
CA ALA A 108 14.77 11.16 19.80
C ALA A 108 13.96 12.42 20.21
N ASN A 109 14.08 12.79 21.49
CA ASN A 109 13.74 14.09 22.10
C ASN A 109 12.63 14.92 21.42
N GLY A 110 11.40 14.82 21.93
CA GLY A 110 10.41 15.91 21.88
C GLY A 110 9.41 15.94 20.72
N ARG A 111 9.25 14.87 19.93
CA ARG A 111 8.23 14.84 18.86
C ARG A 111 6.94 14.16 19.30
N LYS A 112 5.81 14.80 19.02
CA LYS A 112 4.48 14.24 19.24
C LYS A 112 4.28 13.00 18.36
N PRO A 113 3.61 11.95 18.87
CA PRO A 113 3.30 10.78 18.06
C PRO A 113 2.55 11.20 16.80
N PHE A 114 2.93 10.62 15.66
CA PHE A 114 2.25 10.86 14.40
C PHE A 114 0.78 10.46 14.54
N LYS A 115 -0.15 11.33 14.13
CA LYS A 115 -1.59 11.02 14.21
C LYS A 115 -1.89 9.79 13.35
N ILE A 116 -2.31 8.73 14.04
CA ILE A 116 -2.73 7.46 13.48
C ILE A 116 -3.91 7.71 12.55
N HIS A 117 -3.72 7.50 11.26
CA HIS A 117 -4.85 7.33 10.33
C HIS A 117 -4.93 5.84 10.07
N LYS A 118 -5.90 5.16 10.70
CA LYS A 118 -6.21 3.76 10.36
C LYS A 118 -6.42 3.70 8.85
N ILE A 119 -5.83 2.70 8.21
CA ILE A 119 -6.14 2.45 6.82
C ILE A 119 -7.61 2.02 6.80
N GLN A 120 -8.47 2.86 6.23
CA GLN A 120 -9.89 2.58 6.08
C GLN A 120 -10.13 1.91 4.73
N ALA A 121 -11.00 0.90 4.71
CA ALA A 121 -11.58 0.42 3.47
C ALA A 121 -12.39 1.57 2.85
N THR A 122 -12.16 1.85 1.56
CA THR A 122 -12.91 2.85 0.79
C THR A 122 -14.24 2.28 0.36
#